data_AF-A0A355WDM5-F1
#
_entry.id   AF-A0A355WDM5-F1
#
_cell.length_a   1.000
_cell.length_b   1.000
_cell.length_c   1.000
_cell.angle_alpha   90.00
_cell.angle_beta   90.00
_cell.angle_gamma   90.00
#
_symmetry.space_group_name_H-M   'P 1'
#
loop_
_entity.id
_entity.type
_entity.pdbx_description
1 polymer ?
#
loop_
_entity_poly.entity_id
_entity_poly.type
_entity_poly.pdbx_seq_one_letter_code
_entity_poly.pdbx_strand_id
1 'polypeptide(L)'
;TLSNIVSRELNKDIDILYETTQDGIPPISKIDGIDLVTEGILTLQNVNYRLDCFLKNSLDVKKRSIYMGENGAAKLFRMILESTNINIYTGNLENNCYGEGDSPFKKDEKQRTVNELISYLKKLGKIVTIIK
;
A
#
# COMPACT_ATOMS: atom_id res chain seq x y z
N THR A 1 1.87 -6.13 -14.74
CA THR A 1 1.55 -5.84 -13.31
C THR A 1 0.05 -5.93 -13.10
N LEU A 2 -0.44 -5.94 -11.85
CA LEU A 2 -1.88 -5.89 -11.56
C LEU A 2 -2.53 -4.65 -12.20
N SER A 3 -1.84 -3.51 -12.18
CA SER A 3 -2.32 -2.26 -12.80
C SER A 3 -2.58 -2.40 -14.30
N ASN A 4 -1.75 -3.13 -15.05
CA ASN A 4 -1.97 -3.41 -16.48
C ASN A 4 -3.19 -4.32 -16.72
N ILE A 5 -3.44 -5.27 -15.81
CA ILE A 5 -4.65 -6.11 -15.89
C ILE A 5 -5.88 -5.23 -15.65
N VAL A 6 -5.88 -4.44 -14.57
CA VAL A 6 -6.98 -3.52 -14.26
C VAL A 6 -7.23 -2.52 -15.39
N SER A 7 -6.18 -1.92 -15.95
CA SER A 7 -6.25 -1.03 -17.11
C SER A 7 -6.93 -1.69 -18.31
N ARG A 8 -6.52 -2.92 -18.65
CA ARG A 8 -7.14 -3.70 -19.74
C ARG A 8 -8.61 -4.03 -19.45
N GLU A 9 -8.93 -4.55 -18.27
CA GLU A 9 -10.30 -4.96 -17.92
C GLU A 9 -11.26 -3.76 -17.83
N LEU A 10 -10.77 -2.59 -17.46
CA LEU A 10 -11.57 -1.35 -17.43
C LEU A 10 -11.60 -0.62 -18.78
N ASN A 11 -10.79 -1.05 -19.75
CA ASN A 11 -10.54 -0.33 -21.01
C ASN A 11 -10.14 1.15 -20.77
N LYS A 12 -9.18 1.36 -19.86
CA LYS A 12 -8.67 2.67 -19.46
C LYS A 12 -7.17 2.65 -19.41
N ASP A 13 -6.52 3.64 -20.02
CA ASP A 13 -5.07 3.74 -20.07
C ASP A 13 -4.45 3.96 -18.68
N ILE A 14 -3.19 3.53 -18.56
CA ILE A 14 -2.36 3.73 -17.37
C ILE A 14 -1.26 4.76 -17.67
N ASP A 15 -1.33 5.90 -16.99
CA ASP A 15 -0.33 6.97 -17.11
C ASP A 15 0.59 6.98 -15.89
N ILE A 16 1.89 6.75 -16.09
CA ILE A 16 2.88 6.79 -15.02
C ILE A 16 3.34 8.23 -14.81
N LEU A 17 3.23 8.74 -13.58
CA LEU A 17 3.60 10.10 -13.20
C LEU A 17 5.01 10.11 -12.61
N TYR A 18 6.03 10.05 -13.45
CA TYR A 18 7.43 9.89 -13.04
C TYR A 18 7.91 10.96 -12.04
N GLU A 19 7.38 12.18 -12.13
CA GLU A 19 7.66 13.31 -11.25
C GLU A 19 7.26 13.08 -9.78
N THR A 20 6.46 12.06 -9.51
CA THR A 20 6.01 11.70 -8.15
C THR A 20 6.97 10.79 -7.40
N THR A 21 8.08 10.40 -8.03
CA THR A 21 9.14 9.61 -7.41
C THR A 21 9.86 10.44 -6.35
N GLN A 22 9.77 10.05 -5.07
CA GLN A 22 10.38 10.79 -3.98
C GLN A 22 10.68 9.87 -2.79
N ASP A 23 11.75 10.14 -2.03
CA ASP A 23 12.10 9.45 -0.78
C ASP A 23 12.27 7.92 -0.95
N GLY A 24 12.75 7.47 -2.12
CA GLY A 24 12.89 6.05 -2.45
C GLY A 24 11.56 5.34 -2.73
N ILE A 25 10.45 6.08 -2.81
CA ILE A 25 9.13 5.55 -3.19
C ILE A 25 8.95 5.70 -4.71
N PRO A 26 8.60 4.61 -5.43
CA PRO A 26 8.34 4.64 -6.86
C PRO A 26 7.21 5.62 -7.25
N PRO A 27 7.14 6.03 -8.53
CA PRO A 27 6.09 6.92 -8.99
C PRO A 27 4.71 6.26 -8.89
N ILE A 28 3.69 7.09 -8.68
CA ILE A 28 2.29 6.67 -8.81
C ILE A 28 1.89 6.58 -10.28
N SER A 29 0.79 5.91 -10.54
CA SER A 29 0.13 5.92 -11.85
C SER A 29 -1.30 6.43 -11.73
N LYS A 30 -1.86 6.89 -12.85
CA LYS A 30 -3.25 7.26 -12.99
C LYS A 30 -3.96 6.24 -13.87
N ILE A 31 -5.11 5.79 -13.42
CA ILE A 31 -6.11 5.07 -14.21
C ILE A 31 -7.43 5.77 -13.92
N ASP A 32 -8.17 6.16 -14.94
CA ASP A 32 -9.40 6.93 -14.75
C ASP A 32 -10.43 6.14 -13.89
N GLY A 33 -11.02 6.80 -12.89
CA GLY A 33 -11.87 6.15 -11.89
C GLY A 33 -11.15 5.40 -10.76
N ILE A 34 -9.81 5.50 -10.66
CA ILE A 34 -9.02 5.03 -9.51
C ILE A 34 -8.21 6.20 -8.96
N ASP A 35 -8.44 6.56 -7.69
CA ASP A 35 -7.82 7.74 -7.07
C ASP A 35 -6.30 7.64 -6.93
N LEU A 36 -5.78 6.43 -6.71
CA LEU A 36 -4.37 6.18 -6.47
C LEU A 36 -3.96 4.79 -6.94
N VAL A 37 -3.06 4.74 -7.93
CA VAL A 37 -2.38 3.50 -8.33
C VAL A 37 -0.92 3.60 -7.91
N THR A 38 -0.42 2.59 -7.19
CA THR A 38 0.97 2.56 -6.70
C THR A 38 1.67 1.29 -7.17
N GLU A 39 2.99 1.25 -7.00
CA GLU A 39 3.82 0.10 -7.39
C GLU A 39 3.47 -1.16 -6.58
N GLY A 40 3.13 -1.00 -5.29
CA GLY A 40 2.64 -2.10 -4.45
C GLY A 40 3.34 -2.17 -3.10
N ILE A 41 4.19 -3.18 -2.90
CA ILE A 41 4.68 -3.58 -1.57
C ILE A 41 5.57 -2.52 -0.91
N LEU A 42 6.43 -1.83 -1.69
CA LEU A 42 7.30 -0.77 -1.15
C LEU A 42 6.49 0.39 -0.60
N THR A 43 5.41 0.75 -1.30
CA THR A 43 4.47 1.77 -0.81
C THR A 43 3.81 1.32 0.49
N LEU A 44 3.32 0.07 0.57
CA LEU A 44 2.65 -0.43 1.77
C LEU A 44 3.57 -0.53 2.98
N GLN A 45 4.82 -0.97 2.79
CA GLN A 45 5.84 -0.99 3.86
C GLN A 45 6.10 0.41 4.41
N ASN A 46 6.20 1.41 3.53
CA ASN A 46 6.37 2.80 3.96
C ASN A 46 5.13 3.32 4.71
N VAL A 47 3.92 2.98 4.26
CA VAL A 47 2.68 3.30 4.98
C VAL A 47 2.65 2.67 6.37
N ASN A 48 3.04 1.40 6.52
CA ASN A 48 3.15 0.73 7.82
C ASN A 48 4.10 1.49 8.76
N TYR A 49 5.26 1.91 8.26
CA TYR A 49 6.20 2.73 9.02
C TYR A 49 5.59 4.07 9.48
N ARG A 50 4.85 4.75 8.60
CA ARG A 50 4.15 6.01 8.94
C ARG A 50 3.08 5.78 10.02
N LEU A 51 2.29 4.71 9.91
CA LEU A 51 1.25 4.35 10.89
C LEU A 51 1.84 3.98 12.25
N ASP A 52 2.94 3.23 12.29
CA ASP A 52 3.65 2.90 13.52
C ASP A 52 4.16 4.16 14.24
N CYS A 53 4.82 5.07 13.49
CA CYS A 53 5.27 6.35 14.03
C CYS A 53 4.11 7.18 14.58
N PHE A 54 2.99 7.23 13.84
CA PHE A 54 1.79 7.94 14.24
C PHE A 54 1.20 7.39 15.54
N LEU A 55 1.03 6.07 15.65
CA LEU A 55 0.45 5.42 16.83
C LEU A 55 1.33 5.53 18.07
N LYS A 56 2.66 5.58 17.91
CA LYS A 56 3.60 5.72 19.03
C LYS A 56 3.70 7.14 19.57
N ASN A 57 3.00 8.12 19.00
CA ASN A 57 3.20 9.55 19.27
C ASN A 57 4.68 9.96 19.19
N SER A 58 5.50 9.22 18.44
CA SER A 58 6.95 9.47 18.29
C SER A 58 7.23 10.56 17.25
N LEU A 59 6.28 11.51 17.15
CA LEU A 59 6.22 12.52 16.12
C LEU A 59 7.06 13.71 16.53
N ASP A 60 8.34 13.61 16.20
CA ASP A 60 9.19 14.78 16.14
C ASP A 60 8.65 15.72 15.04
N VAL A 61 8.36 16.97 15.39
CA VAL A 61 7.87 18.05 14.51
C VAL A 61 8.78 18.24 13.28
N LYS A 62 10.02 17.73 13.34
CA LYS A 62 10.98 17.67 12.23
C LYS A 62 10.62 16.69 11.10
N LYS A 63 9.68 15.76 11.31
CA LYS A 63 9.32 14.72 10.33
C LYS A 63 8.10 15.08 9.46
N ARG A 64 7.95 16.33 9.03
CA ARG A 64 6.85 16.76 8.13
C ARG A 64 6.77 15.94 6.83
N SER A 65 7.89 15.44 6.32
CA SER A 65 7.92 14.56 5.13
C SER A 65 7.19 13.22 5.33
N ILE A 66 7.06 12.74 6.58
CA ILE A 66 6.28 11.54 6.95
C ILE A 66 4.77 11.77 6.78
N TYR A 67 4.31 13.02 6.68
CA TYR A 67 2.89 13.35 6.58
C TYR A 67 2.52 14.06 5.27
N MET A 68 3.39 14.96 4.80
CA MET A 68 3.06 15.94 3.76
C MET A 68 3.80 15.71 2.43
N GLY A 69 4.41 14.54 2.24
CA GLY A 69 5.01 14.19 0.94
C GLY A 69 3.95 14.00 -0.15
N GLU A 70 4.35 14.10 -1.41
CA GLU A 70 3.47 13.87 -2.57
C GLU A 70 3.67 12.49 -3.23
N ASN A 71 4.54 11.65 -2.66
CA ASN A 71 4.66 10.26 -3.08
C ASN A 71 3.42 9.42 -2.71
N GLY A 72 3.30 8.25 -3.36
CA GLY A 72 2.15 7.36 -3.17
C GLY A 72 1.94 6.89 -1.73
N ALA A 73 3.01 6.72 -0.94
CA ALA A 73 2.90 6.28 0.44
C ALA A 73 2.32 7.38 1.34
N ALA A 74 2.75 8.62 1.15
CA ALA A 74 2.21 9.77 1.88
C ALA A 74 0.72 10.01 1.54
N LYS A 75 0.36 9.89 0.25
CA LYS A 75 -1.04 10.00 -0.19
C LYS A 75 -1.92 8.93 0.43
N LEU A 76 -1.52 7.66 0.31
CA LEU A 76 -2.29 6.54 0.88
C LEU A 76 -2.41 6.64 2.41
N PHE A 77 -1.35 7.07 3.09
CA PHE A 77 -1.37 7.30 4.53
C PHE A 77 -2.43 8.33 4.93
N ARG A 78 -2.53 9.47 4.22
CA ARG A 78 -3.57 10.49 4.48
C ARG A 78 -4.97 9.95 4.23
N MET A 79 -5.18 9.26 3.11
CA MET A 79 -6.46 8.62 2.79
C MET A 79 -6.90 7.64 3.89
N ILE A 80 -5.97 6.85 4.46
CA ILE A 80 -6.25 5.95 5.58
C ILE A 80 -6.67 6.70 6.84
N LEU A 81 -6.00 7.81 7.18
CA LEU A 81 -6.35 8.61 8.35
C LEU A 81 -7.76 9.21 8.24
N GLU A 82 -8.14 9.65 7.04
CA GLU A 82 -9.44 10.26 6.73
C GLU A 82 -10.58 9.23 6.59
N SER A 83 -10.26 7.96 6.36
CA SER A 83 -11.26 6.89 6.17
C SER A 83 -11.82 6.36 7.49
N THR A 84 -13.08 5.92 7.53
CA THR A 84 -13.66 5.18 8.68
C THR A 84 -13.74 3.68 8.41
N ASN A 85 -14.19 3.32 7.21
CA ASN A 85 -14.38 1.94 6.74
C ASN A 85 -13.35 1.64 5.65
N ILE A 86 -12.67 0.50 5.75
CA ILE A 86 -11.66 0.09 4.79
C ILE A 86 -11.96 -1.34 4.36
N ASN A 87 -12.28 -1.48 3.07
CA ASN A 87 -12.51 -2.78 2.43
C ASN A 87 -11.23 -3.17 1.67
N ILE A 88 -10.63 -4.29 2.06
CA ILE A 88 -9.39 -4.78 1.48
C ILE A 88 -9.71 -5.96 0.57
N TYR A 89 -9.47 -5.79 -0.72
CA TYR A 89 -9.51 -6.84 -1.73
C TYR A 89 -8.09 -7.33 -1.96
N THR A 90 -7.81 -8.58 -1.63
CA THR A 90 -6.50 -9.19 -1.84
C THR A 90 -6.65 -10.62 -2.34
N GLY A 91 -5.87 -10.97 -3.36
CA GLY A 91 -5.77 -12.36 -3.81
C GLY A 91 -5.06 -13.20 -2.75
N ASN A 92 -5.68 -14.33 -2.38
CA ASN A 92 -5.18 -15.30 -1.39
C ASN A 92 -4.54 -16.54 -2.04
N LEU A 93 -4.12 -16.47 -3.31
CA LEU A 93 -3.49 -17.61 -3.96
C LEU A 93 -2.17 -17.91 -3.26
N GLU A 94 -2.13 -19.02 -2.51
CA GLU A 94 -0.90 -19.71 -2.17
C GLU A 94 -0.23 -20.07 -3.50
N ASN A 95 0.92 -19.45 -3.78
CA ASN A 95 1.61 -19.68 -5.02
C ASN A 95 2.27 -21.07 -4.95
N ASN A 96 1.61 -22.10 -5.50
CA ASN A 96 2.05 -23.50 -5.44
C ASN A 96 3.14 -23.85 -6.48
N CYS A 97 3.71 -22.87 -7.18
CA CYS A 97 4.71 -23.06 -8.24
C CYS A 97 6.16 -23.18 -7.73
N TYR A 98 6.39 -23.46 -6.45
CA TYR A 98 7.72 -23.60 -5.88
C TYR A 98 8.15 -25.07 -5.91
N GLY A 99 9.26 -25.35 -6.61
CA GLY A 99 9.92 -26.66 -6.55
C GLY A 99 10.65 -26.86 -5.22
N GLU A 100 10.99 -28.10 -4.90
CA GLU A 100 11.85 -28.43 -3.75
C GLU A 100 13.17 -27.63 -3.83
N GLY A 101 13.29 -26.55 -3.03
CA GLY A 101 14.49 -25.70 -3.00
C GLY A 101 14.23 -24.20 -2.81
N ASP A 102 13.00 -23.71 -2.98
CA ASP A 102 12.71 -22.29 -2.74
C ASP A 102 12.60 -21.96 -1.24
N SER A 103 13.28 -20.89 -0.83
CA SER A 103 13.31 -20.46 0.58
C SER A 103 11.91 -20.07 1.06
N PRO A 104 11.40 -20.66 2.17
CA PRO A 104 10.07 -20.35 2.71
C PRO A 104 9.91 -18.87 3.10
N PHE A 105 11.01 -18.13 3.28
CA PHE A 105 11.00 -16.71 3.65
C PHE A 105 10.49 -15.78 2.54
N LYS A 106 10.59 -16.14 1.26
CA LYS A 106 10.06 -15.32 0.15
C LYS A 106 8.53 -15.36 0.06
N LYS A 107 7.91 -16.38 0.68
CA LYS A 107 6.47 -16.65 0.60
C LYS A 107 5.61 -15.61 1.33
N ASP A 108 6.19 -14.84 2.26
CA ASP A 108 5.40 -14.14 3.27
C ASP A 108 5.50 -12.62 3.29
N GLU A 109 6.38 -11.96 2.52
CA GLU A 109 6.57 -10.51 2.72
C GLU A 109 5.33 -9.68 2.37
N LYS A 110 4.63 -10.00 1.27
CA LYS A 110 3.37 -9.34 0.91
C LYS A 110 2.30 -9.59 1.96
N GLN A 111 2.08 -10.85 2.33
CA GLN A 111 1.05 -11.22 3.28
C GLN A 111 1.33 -10.62 4.66
N ARG A 112 2.60 -10.65 5.10
CA ARG A 112 3.06 -10.00 6.34
C ARG A 112 2.82 -8.49 6.29
N THR A 113 3.17 -7.84 5.19
CA THR A 113 2.97 -6.38 5.02
C THR A 113 1.49 -6.01 5.10
N VAL A 114 0.61 -6.78 4.45
CA VAL A 114 -0.85 -6.58 4.49
C VAL A 114 -1.41 -6.87 5.88
N ASN A 115 -0.98 -7.95 6.54
CA ASN A 115 -1.42 -8.30 7.89
C ASN A 115 -0.99 -7.23 8.91
N GLU A 116 0.22 -6.70 8.77
CA GLU A 116 0.73 -5.59 9.58
C GLU A 116 -0.11 -4.33 9.37
N LEU A 117 -0.42 -3.99 8.10
CA LEU A 117 -1.32 -2.87 7.79
C LEU A 117 -2.67 -3.04 8.50
N ILE A 118 -3.31 -4.20 8.34
CA ILE A 118 -4.58 -4.53 9.00
C ILE A 118 -4.47 -4.34 10.52
N SER A 119 -3.35 -4.73 11.12
CA SER A 119 -3.14 -4.57 12.56
C SER A 119 -3.10 -3.09 12.98
N TYR A 120 -2.45 -2.21 12.20
CA TYR A 120 -2.42 -0.78 12.46
C TYR A 120 -3.78 -0.13 12.23
N LEU A 121 -4.48 -0.50 11.16
CA LEU A 121 -5.84 -0.01 10.89
C LEU A 121 -6.79 -0.32 12.05
N LYS A 122 -6.73 -1.54 12.60
CA LYS A 122 -7.52 -1.93 13.78
C LYS A 122 -7.14 -1.12 15.03
N LYS A 123 -5.84 -0.88 15.27
CA LYS A 123 -5.36 -0.02 16.38
C LYS A 123 -5.84 1.43 16.25
N LEU A 124 -6.02 1.92 15.02
CA LEU A 124 -6.60 3.23 14.73
C LEU A 124 -8.13 3.28 14.86
N GLY A 125 -8.78 2.18 15.25
CA GLY A 125 -10.24 2.11 15.37
C GLY A 125 -10.98 2.05 14.04
N LYS A 126 -10.30 1.71 12.93
CA LYS A 126 -10.92 1.59 11.61
C LYS A 126 -11.75 0.30 11.53
N ILE A 127 -12.87 0.35 10.81
CA ILE A 127 -13.68 -0.83 10.49
C ILE A 127 -13.08 -1.48 9.25
N VAL A 128 -12.39 -2.61 9.44
CA VAL A 128 -11.68 -3.31 8.36
C VAL A 128 -12.44 -4.57 7.93
N THR A 129 -12.81 -4.62 6.65
CA THR A 129 -13.43 -5.81 6.03
C THR A 129 -12.47 -6.40 5.01
N ILE A 130 -12.20 -7.70 5.11
CA ILE A 130 -11.39 -8.41 4.12
C ILE A 130 -12.37 -9.11 3.17
N ILE A 131 -12.28 -8.77 1.89
CA ILE A 131 -13.11 -9.35 0.84
C ILE A 131 -12.26 -10.36 0.08
N LYS A 132 -12.72 -11.62 0.09
CA LYS A 132 -12.05 -12.77 -0.50
C LYS A 132 -12.76 -13.18 -1.78
#